data_AF-A0A957B8A2-F1
#
_entry.id   AF-A0A957B8A2-F1
#
_cell.length_a   1.000
_cell.length_b   1.000
_cell.length_c   1.000
_cell.angle_alpha   90.00
_cell.angle_beta   90.00
_cell.angle_gamma   90.00
#
_symmetry.space_group_name_H-M   'P 1'
#
loop_
_entity.id
_entity.type
_entity.pdbx_description
1 polymer ?
#
loop_
_entity_poly.entity_id
_entity_poly.type
_entity_poly.pdbx_seq_one_letter_code
_entity_poly.pdbx_strand_id
1 'polypeptide(L)' 'MSDKVLIIDDEEPTVQLISMLLEKRGFETIKAFRAEEGLRKAYRHQPDLVLLDV' A
#
# COMPACT_ATOMS: atom_id res chain seq x y z
N MET A 1 -16.80 3.47 5.88
CA MET A 1 -15.76 2.45 5.66
C MET A 1 -14.63 3.16 4.95
N SER A 2 -13.40 3.03 5.45
CA SER A 2 -12.19 3.55 4.80
C SER A 2 -11.71 2.49 3.82
N ASP A 3 -11.58 2.85 2.55
CA ASP A 3 -11.03 1.93 1.55
C ASP A 3 -9.53 1.73 1.82
N LYS A 4 -9.06 0.47 1.74
CA LYS A 4 -7.68 0.07 2.04
C LYS A 4 -6.86 -0.02 0.76
N VAL A 5 -5.73 0.68 0.74
CA VAL A 5 -4.80 0.69 -0.39
C VAL A 5 -3.49 0.01 0.03
N LEU A 6 -3.09 -1.04 -0.69
CA LEU A 6 -1.77 -1.66 -0.56
C LEU A 6 -0.80 -1.01 -1.56
N ILE A 7 0.35 -0.57 -1.08
CA ILE A 7 1.43 0.01 -1.89
C ILE A 7 2.63 -0.94 -1.83
N ILE A 8 3.16 -1.34 -2.98
CA ILE A 8 4.29 -2.25 -3.13
C ILE A 8 5.35 -1.57 -4.00
N ASP A 9 6.45 -1.15 -3.37
CA ASP A 9 7.54 -0.39 -4.01
C ASP A 9 8.79 -0.49 -3.10
N ASP A 10 9.96 -0.78 -3.65
CA ASP A 10 11.20 -0.97 -2.87
C ASP A 10 11.86 0.35 -2.45
N GLU A 11 11.43 1.48 -3.00
CA GLU A 11 11.83 2.81 -2.58
C GLU A 11 10.97 3.30 -1.40
N GLU A 12 11.52 3.18 -0.19
CA GLU A 12 10.84 3.65 1.03
C GLU A 12 10.33 5.11 0.97
N PRO A 13 11.08 6.09 0.42
CA PRO A 13 10.59 7.46 0.28
C PRO A 13 9.29 7.57 -0.53
N THR A 14 9.18 6.79 -1.61
CA THR A 14 8.02 6.77 -2.52
C THR A 14 6.80 6.19 -1.81
N VAL A 15 6.97 5.05 -1.12
CA VAL A 15 5.93 4.43 -0.30
C VAL A 15 5.40 5.40 0.77
N GLN A 16 6.29 6.10 1.48
CA GLN A 16 5.89 7.04 2.54
C GLN A 16 5.13 8.25 1.97
N LEU A 17 5.59 8.81 0.85
CA LEU A 17 4.94 9.93 0.18
C LEU A 17 3.52 9.56 -0.26
N ILE A 18 3.37 8.44 -0.99
CA ILE A 18 2.06 7.96 -1.48
C ILE A 18 1.13 7.68 -0.30
N SER A 19 1.65 7.01 0.74
CA SER A 19 0.84 6.69 1.92
C SER A 19 0.32 7.93 2.62
N MET A 20 1.18 8.93 2.82
CA MET A 20 0.79 10.21 3.44
C MET A 20 -0.28 10.96 2.62
N LEU A 21 -0.19 10.93 1.28
CA LEU A 21 -1.18 11.55 0.40
C LEU A 21 -2.54 10.83 0.46
N LEU A 22 -2.54 9.51 0.52
CA LEU A 22 -3.75 8.69 0.63
C LEU A 22 -4.40 8.81 2.02
N GLU A 23 -3.61 8.74 3.08
CA GLU A 23 -4.10 8.92 4.46
C GLU A 23 -4.74 10.30 4.67
N LYS A 24 -4.14 11.37 4.10
CA LYS A 24 -4.74 12.72 4.09
C LYS A 24 -6.09 12.80 3.39
N ARG A 25 -6.39 11.87 2.47
CA ARG A 25 -7.67 11.77 1.77
C ARG A 25 -8.65 10.80 2.45
N GLY A 26 -8.28 10.22 3.60
CA GLY A 26 -9.13 9.33 4.38
C GLY A 26 -9.03 7.84 4.04
N PHE A 27 -8.03 7.44 3.24
CA PHE A 27 -7.76 6.04 2.95
C PHE A 27 -6.92 5.40 4.05
N GLU A 28 -7.10 4.10 4.25
CA GLU A 28 -6.16 3.28 5.02
C GLU A 28 -5.06 2.77 4.10
N THR A 29 -3.81 2.79 4.56
CA THR A 29 -2.67 2.34 3.75
C THR A 29 -2.00 1.13 4.35
N ILE A 30 -1.57 0.22 3.47
CA ILE A 30 -0.75 -0.93 3.79
C ILE A 30 0.50 -0.81 2.94
N LYS A 31 1.67 -0.83 3.59
CA LYS A 31 2.97 -0.63 2.94
C LYS A 31 3.65 -1.97 2.76
N ALA A 32 4.29 -2.22 1.62
CA ALA A 32 5.17 -3.36 1.40
C ALA A 32 6.37 -2.91 0.56
N PHE A 33 7.55 -3.46 0.84
CA PHE A 33 8.79 -3.04 0.16
C PHE A 33 9.38 -4.12 -0.74
N ARG A 34 8.67 -5.25 -0.86
CA ARG A 34 9.05 -6.41 -1.67
C ARG A 34 7.81 -7.13 -2.17
N ALA A 35 7.95 -7.83 -3.30
CA ALA A 35 6.86 -8.56 -3.93
C ALA A 35 6.27 -9.66 -3.03
N GLU A 36 7.09 -10.47 -2.35
CA GLU A 36 6.56 -11.56 -1.51
C GLU A 36 5.80 -11.02 -0.28
N GLU A 37 6.28 -9.91 0.28
CA GLU A 37 5.61 -9.21 1.37
C GLU A 37 4.28 -8.63 0.90
N GLY A 38 4.28 -7.97 -0.27
CA GLY A 38 3.09 -7.41 -0.90
C GLY A 38 2.02 -8.47 -1.15
N LEU A 39 2.39 -9.60 -1.75
CA LEU A 39 1.48 -10.72 -1.97
C LEU A 39 0.87 -11.23 -0.66
N ARG A 40 1.70 -11.49 0.36
CA ARG A 40 1.20 -11.94 1.68
C ARG A 40 0.25 -10.94 2.31
N LYS A 41 0.54 -9.63 2.20
CA LYS A 41 -0.30 -8.56 2.73
C LYS A 41 -1.61 -8.43 1.94
N ALA A 42 -1.59 -8.57 0.62
CA ALA A 42 -2.79 -8.57 -0.21
C ALA A 42 -3.77 -9.67 0.22
N TYR A 43 -3.29 -10.92 0.35
CA TYR A 43 -4.14 -12.05 0.78
C TYR A 43 -4.70 -11.86 2.19
N ARG A 44 -3.88 -11.39 3.14
CA ARG A 44 -4.26 -11.24 4.54
C ARG A 44 -5.23 -10.09 4.78
N HIS A 45 -4.99 -8.95 4.14
CA HIS A 45 -5.70 -7.71 4.45
C HIS A 45 -6.83 -7.38 3.48
N GLN A 46 -6.89 -8.07 2.32
CA GLN A 46 -7.92 -7.89 1.29
C GLN A 46 -8.09 -6.40 0.95
N PRO A 47 -7.04 -5.71 0.46
CA PRO A 47 -7.15 -4.30 0.08
C PRO A 47 -8.09 -4.11 -1.10
N ASP A 48 -8.75 -2.96 -1.17
CA ASP A 48 -9.64 -2.58 -2.27
C ASP A 48 -8.86 -2.15 -3.53
N LEU A 49 -7.61 -1.71 -3.34
CA LEU A 49 -6.69 -1.31 -4.41
C LEU A 49 -5.25 -1.74 -4.09
N VAL A 50 -4.50 -2.17 -5.11
CA VAL A 50 -3.06 -2.42 -5.03
C VAL A 50 -2.34 -1.48 -6.00
N LEU A 51 -1.38 -0.72 -5.49
CA LEU A 51 -0.40 0.06 -6.25
C LEU A 51 0.90 -0.73 -6.25
N LEU A 52 1.41 -1.06 -7.44
CA LEU A 52 2.61 -1.85 -7.65
C LEU A 52 3.56 -1.06 -8.54
N ASP A 53 4.79 -0.83 -8.07
CA ASP A 53 5.89 -0.38 -8.93
C ASP A 53 6.60 -1.58 -9.59
N VAL A 54 7.18 -1.37 -10.78
CA VAL A 54 7.72 -2.43 -11.67
C VAL A 54 9.22 -2.61 -11.49
#